data_AF-A0A945AI14-F1
#
_entry.id   AF-A0A945AI14-F1
#
_cell.length_a   1.000
_cell.length_b   1.000
_cell.length_c   1.000
_cell.angle_alpha   90.00
_cell.angle_beta   90.00
_cell.angle_gamma   90.00
#
_symmetry.space_group_name_H-M   'P 1'
#
loop_
_entity.id
_entity.type
_entity.pdbx_description
1 polymer ?
#
loop_
_entity_poly.entity_id
_entity_poly.type
_entity_poly.pdbx_seq_one_letter_code
_entity_poly.pdbx_strand_id
1 'polypeptide(L)'
;MAMPRKLANSIAVLALCVQSVAADVEFSGFVDMSILSDDGVVGMGLDQFELDLSTDLGDGISIRADVNAMGPSAPVELEQAYIGYEVGEGL
;
A
#
# COMPACT_ATOMS: atom_id res chain seq x y z
N MET A 1 9.51 -14.96 11.52
CA MET A 1 10.46 -14.58 10.44
C MET A 1 11.09 -13.25 10.85
N ALA A 2 12.40 -13.16 11.04
CA ALA A 2 13.06 -11.93 11.47
C ALA A 2 13.33 -11.02 10.27
N MET A 3 12.86 -9.77 10.31
CA MET A 3 13.16 -8.78 9.27
C MET A 3 14.68 -8.61 9.15
N PRO A 4 15.28 -8.69 7.95
CA PRO A 4 16.71 -8.53 7.80
C PRO A 4 17.11 -7.12 8.29
N ARG A 5 18.00 -7.04 9.27
CA ARG A 5 18.46 -5.80 9.95
C ARG A 5 18.79 -4.64 9.00
N LYS A 6 19.20 -4.96 7.78
CA LYS A 6 19.48 -3.97 6.72
C LYS A 6 18.22 -3.23 6.27
N LEU A 7 17.10 -3.94 6.08
CA LEU A 7 15.82 -3.35 5.68
C LEU A 7 15.25 -2.45 6.78
N ALA A 8 15.31 -2.90 8.03
CA ALA A 8 14.89 -2.10 9.19
C ALA A 8 15.72 -0.80 9.32
N ASN A 9 17.04 -0.89 9.11
CA ASN A 9 17.92 0.28 9.15
C ASN A 9 17.65 1.25 7.99
N SER A 10 17.37 0.74 6.78
CA SER A 10 17.02 1.58 5.63
C SER A 10 15.71 2.34 5.82
N ILE A 11 14.68 1.68 6.39
CA ILE A 11 13.40 2.32 6.74
C ILE A 11 13.60 3.39 7.81
N ALA A 12 14.40 3.10 8.85
CA ALA A 12 14.68 4.05 9.92
C ALA A 12 15.45 5.29 9.42
N VAL A 13 16.41 5.12 8.51
CA VAL A 13 17.15 6.25 7.91
C VAL A 13 16.23 7.10 7.04
N LEU A 14 15.34 6.50 6.24
CA LEU A 14 14.32 7.26 5.50
C LEU A 14 13.42 8.05 6.46
N ALA A 15 12.96 7.43 7.55
CA ALA A 15 12.12 8.08 8.55
C ALA A 15 12.83 9.23 9.30
N LEU A 16 14.15 9.13 9.53
CA LEU A 16 14.95 10.18 10.15
C LEU A 16 15.23 11.37 9.20
N CYS A 17 15.34 11.13 7.89
CA CYS A 17 15.50 12.19 6.89
C CYS A 17 14.22 12.99 6.64
N VAL A 18 13.05 12.50 7.08
CA VAL A 18 11.74 13.18 6.97
C VAL A 18 11.47 14.17 8.12
N GLN A 19 12.46 14.43 9.00
CA GLN A 19 12.32 15.44 10.05
C GLN A 19 12.36 16.88 9.49
N SER A 20 11.26 17.33 8.87
CA SER A 20 10.79 18.74 8.90
C SER A 20 9.51 19.04 8.10
N VAL A 21 8.90 18.06 7.43
CA VAL A 21 7.57 18.24 6.83
C VAL A 21 6.63 17.26 7.52
N ALA A 22 5.54 17.77 8.11
CA ALA A 22 4.42 16.92 8.47
C ALA A 22 3.84 16.41 7.14
N ALA A 23 4.42 15.33 6.62
CA ALA A 23 3.95 14.71 5.40
C ALA A 23 2.61 14.07 5.74
N ASP A 24 1.54 14.60 5.15
CA ASP A 24 0.24 13.97 5.27
C ASP A 24 0.33 12.60 4.61
N VAL A 25 0.08 11.56 5.40
CA VAL A 25 0.02 10.18 4.91
C VAL A 25 -1.45 9.88 4.65
N GLU A 26 -1.78 9.62 3.40
CA GLU A 26 -3.11 9.18 2.98
C GLU A 26 -3.15 7.65 2.97
N PHE A 27 -4.23 7.11 3.55
CA PHE A 27 -4.56 5.70 3.50
C PHE A 27 -5.88 5.54 2.75
N SER A 28 -5.87 4.77 1.67
CA SER A 28 -7.08 4.42 0.91
C SER A 28 -7.12 2.93 0.61
N GLY A 29 -8.12 2.49 -0.14
CA GLY A 29 -8.28 1.10 -0.54
C GLY A 29 -9.73 0.65 -0.44
N PHE A 30 -9.94 -0.66 -0.54
CA PHE A 30 -11.27 -1.24 -0.51
C PHE A 30 -11.29 -2.67 0.03
N VAL A 31 -12.51 -3.12 0.37
CA VAL A 31 -12.81 -4.49 0.73
C VAL A 31 -13.94 -4.95 -0.20
N ASP A 32 -13.66 -5.94 -1.04
CA ASP A 32 -14.65 -6.54 -1.94
C ASP A 32 -15.11 -7.89 -1.40
N MET A 33 -16.43 -8.07 -1.37
CA MET A 33 -17.08 -9.24 -0.81
C MET A 33 -18.25 -9.69 -1.68
N SER A 34 -18.27 -10.97 -2.03
CA SER A 34 -19.36 -11.59 -2.76
C SER A 34 -20.20 -12.52 -1.90
N ILE A 35 -21.46 -12.60 -2.28
CA ILE A 35 -22.38 -13.67 -1.89
C ILE A 35 -22.60 -14.55 -3.11
N LEU A 36 -22.25 -15.83 -2.97
CA LEU A 36 -22.46 -16.85 -3.99
C LEU A 36 -23.59 -17.77 -3.53
N SER A 37 -24.58 -17.97 -4.40
CA SER A 37 -25.64 -18.95 -4.18
C SER A 37 -25.63 -19.97 -5.30
N ASP A 38 -25.44 -21.24 -4.94
CA ASP A 38 -25.44 -22.37 -5.86
C ASP A 38 -26.28 -23.49 -5.27
N ASP A 39 -27.33 -23.91 -6.00
CA ASP A 39 -28.29 -24.97 -5.62
C ASP A 39 -28.79 -24.91 -4.16
N GLY A 40 -29.04 -23.70 -3.65
CA GLY A 40 -29.56 -23.47 -2.29
C GLY A 40 -28.50 -23.43 -1.19
N VAL A 41 -27.22 -23.65 -1.51
CA VAL A 41 -26.09 -23.34 -0.64
C VAL A 41 -25.72 -21.87 -0.82
N VAL A 42 -25.63 -21.14 0.28
CA VAL A 42 -25.21 -19.73 0.29
C VAL A 42 -23.84 -19.63 0.96
N GLY A 43 -22.87 -19.12 0.22
CA GLY A 43 -21.54 -18.76 0.72
C GLY A 43 -21.36 -17.25 0.69
N MET A 44 -20.65 -16.71 1.67
CA MET A 44 -20.17 -15.34 1.68
C MET A 44 -18.66 -15.38 1.85
N GLY A 45 -17.93 -14.63 1.03
CA GLY A 45 -16.48 -14.64 0.99
C GLY A 45 -15.89 -13.25 0.82
N LEU A 46 -14.63 -13.11 1.24
CA LEU A 46 -13.77 -12.02 0.81
C LEU A 46 -13.31 -12.35 -0.61
N ASP A 47 -13.43 -11.45 -1.55
CA ASP A 47 -12.88 -11.63 -2.90
C ASP A 47 -11.55 -10.90 -3.05
N GLN A 48 -11.50 -9.67 -2.55
CA GLN A 48 -10.30 -8.86 -2.57
C GLN A 48 -10.24 -7.92 -1.38
N PHE A 49 -9.03 -7.73 -0.88
CA PHE A 49 -8.68 -6.64 0.03
C PHE A 49 -7.57 -5.83 -0.62
N GLU A 50 -7.67 -4.51 -0.55
CA GLU A 50 -6.64 -3.58 -1.03
C GLU A 50 -6.42 -2.47 -0.01
N LEU A 51 -5.16 -2.13 0.21
CA LEU A 51 -4.74 -1.01 1.04
C LEU A 51 -3.66 -0.22 0.31
N ASP A 52 -3.96 1.05 0.07
CA ASP A 52 -3.03 2.02 -0.48
C ASP A 52 -2.48 2.90 0.64
N LEU A 53 -1.20 3.21 0.53
CA LEU A 53 -0.52 4.24 1.28
C LEU A 53 0.10 5.21 0.28
N SER A 54 -0.16 6.50 0.47
CA SER A 54 0.55 7.53 -0.26
C SER A 54 0.95 8.68 0.65
N THR A 55 2.02 9.36 0.29
CA THR A 55 2.43 10.59 0.98
C THR A 55 3.15 11.52 0.02
N ASP A 56 2.86 12.80 0.16
CA ASP A 56 3.59 13.88 -0.50
C ASP A 56 4.64 14.41 0.49
N LEU A 57 5.90 14.34 0.09
CA LEU A 57 7.02 14.81 0.90
C LEU A 57 7.38 16.28 0.62
N GLY A 58 6.69 16.92 -0.32
CA GLY A 58 7.01 18.24 -0.84
C GLY A 58 8.04 18.20 -1.97
N ASP A 59 8.28 19.38 -2.58
CA ASP A 59 9.26 19.58 -3.66
C ASP A 59 9.12 18.61 -4.85
N GLY A 60 7.88 18.17 -5.13
CA GLY A 60 7.57 17.24 -6.20
C GLY A 60 7.92 15.77 -5.89
N ILE A 61 8.30 15.44 -4.65
CA ILE A 61 8.61 14.06 -4.24
C ILE A 61 7.37 13.42 -3.62
N SER A 62 6.99 12.25 -4.14
CA SER A 62 5.90 11.44 -3.56
C SER A 62 6.34 10.00 -3.32
N ILE A 63 5.72 9.34 -2.34
CA ILE A 63 5.86 7.90 -2.12
C ILE A 63 4.47 7.29 -2.24
N ARG A 64 4.37 6.16 -2.96
CA ARG A 64 3.17 5.32 -2.96
C ARG A 64 3.53 3.86 -2.79
N ALA A 65 2.70 3.14 -2.06
CA ALA A 65 2.76 1.70 -1.95
C ALA A 65 1.35 1.15 -1.73
N ASP A 66 1.03 0.06 -2.42
CA ASP A 66 -0.24 -0.62 -2.29
C ASP A 66 -0.01 -2.12 -2.15
N VAL A 67 -0.89 -2.74 -1.37
CA VAL A 67 -0.89 -4.17 -1.12
C VAL A 67 -2.29 -4.72 -1.33
N ASN A 68 -2.37 -5.92 -1.87
CA ASN A 68 -3.65 -6.59 -2.08
C ASN A 68 -3.61 -8.04 -1.57
N ALA A 69 -4.80 -8.61 -1.38
CA ALA A 69 -4.98 -10.03 -1.13
C ALA A 69 -6.21 -10.53 -1.89
N MET A 70 -6.02 -11.52 -2.77
CA MET A 70 -7.07 -12.09 -3.61
C MET A 70 -7.80 -13.24 -2.90
N GLY A 71 -8.65 -12.88 -1.96
CA GLY A 71 -9.51 -13.80 -1.23
C GLY A 71 -9.02 -14.14 0.17
N PRO A 72 -9.77 -14.95 0.93
CA PRO A 72 -9.62 -15.05 2.39
C PRO A 72 -8.35 -15.79 2.84
N SER A 73 -7.74 -16.57 1.94
CA SER A 73 -6.54 -17.37 2.22
C SER A 73 -5.35 -16.98 1.36
N ALA A 74 -5.50 -16.00 0.47
CA ALA A 74 -4.38 -15.52 -0.33
C ALA A 74 -3.38 -14.78 0.58
N PRO A 75 -2.06 -14.92 0.34
CA PRO A 75 -1.10 -14.06 1.00
C PRO A 75 -1.34 -12.60 0.60
N VAL A 76 -0.97 -11.68 1.48
CA VAL A 76 -0.88 -10.26 1.10
C VAL A 76 0.32 -10.10 0.17
N GLU A 77 0.08 -9.52 -1.00
CA GLU A 77 1.07 -9.26 -2.03
C GLU A 77 1.29 -7.75 -2.19
N LEU A 78 2.51 -7.38 -2.59
CA LEU A 78 2.82 -6.01 -2.97
C LEU A 78 2.48 -5.85 -4.45
N GLU A 79 1.47 -5.03 -4.76
CA GLU A 79 1.08 -4.78 -6.14
C GLU A 79 1.95 -3.67 -6.74
N GLN A 80 2.10 -2.55 -6.05
CA GLN A 80 3.02 -1.49 -6.46
C GLN A 80 3.70 -0.79 -5.28
N ALA A 81 4.95 -0.36 -5.48
CA ALA A 81 5.67 0.53 -4.57
C ALA A 81 6.70 1.37 -5.34
N TYR A 82 6.63 2.68 -5.19
CA TYR A 82 7.57 3.59 -5.85
C TYR A 82 7.76 4.90 -5.10
N ILE A 83 8.84 5.58 -5.46
CA ILE A 83 9.12 6.97 -5.11
C ILE A 83 9.09 7.76 -6.42
N GLY A 84 8.19 8.74 -6.51
CA GLY A 84 8.06 9.64 -7.64
C GLY A 84 8.82 10.94 -7.41
N TYR A 85 9.33 11.54 -8.49
CA TYR A 85 9.86 12.91 -8.49
C TYR A 85 9.35 13.65 -9.73
N GLU A 86 8.64 14.75 -9.52
CA GLU A 86 8.16 15.63 -10.59
C GLU A 86 9.28 16.55 -11.07
N VAL A 87 9.64 16.44 -12.35
CA VAL A 87 10.71 17.25 -12.98
C VAL A 87 10.20 18.54 -13.65
N GLY A 88 8.94 18.92 -13.40
CA GLY A 88 8.24 20.08 -13.99
C GLY A 88 7.20 19.69 -15.05
N GLU A 89 6.28 20.62 -15.36
CA GLU A 89 5.41 20.51 -16.54
C GLU A 89 6.31 20.36 -17.77
N GLY A 90 6.13 19.28 -18.53
CA GLY A 90 7.05 18.86 -19.59
C GLY A 90 7.46 19.97 -20.56
N LEU A 91 8.64 19.80 -21.16
CA LEU A 91 9.16 20.59 -22.29
C LEU A 91 8.09 21.07 -23.27
#